data_AF-A0A973SQ47-F1
#
_entry.id   AF-A0A973SQ47-F1
#
_cell.length_a   1.000
_cell.length_b   1.000
_cell.length_c   1.000
_cell.angle_alpha   90.00
_cell.angle_beta   90.00
_cell.angle_gamma   90.00
#
_symmetry.space_group_name_H-M   'P 1'
#
loop_
_entity.id
_entity.type
_entity.pdbx_description
1 polymer ?
#
loop_
_entity_poly.entity_id
_entity_poly.type
_entity_poly.pdbx_seq_one_letter_code
_entity_poly.pdbx_strand_id
1 'polypeptide(L)' 'TFTHLTAKSTLSHLFSVLRNVGLLEQRDEGARRLNRLRRNEFDERFPGLLTLILTEAEESCSP' A
#
# COMPACT_ATOMS: atom_id res chain seq x y z
N THR A 1 -1.21 13.05 1.83
CA THR A 1 -0.15 12.21 2.41
C THR A 1 -0.67 11.47 3.63
N PHE A 2 -0.40 10.16 3.77
CA PHE A 2 -0.93 9.28 4.84
C PHE A 2 -0.33 9.55 6.25
N THR A 3 0.36 10.67 6.43
CA THR A 3 1.09 11.05 7.65
C THR A 3 0.20 11.22 8.89
N HIS A 4 -1.13 11.34 8.70
CA HIS A 4 -2.09 11.44 9.81
C HIS A 4 -2.46 10.08 10.43
N LEU A 5 -2.04 8.95 9.85
CA LEU A 5 -2.26 7.61 10.42
C LEU A 5 -1.17 7.26 11.44
N THR A 6 -1.06 8.06 12.51
CA THR A 6 0.06 7.99 13.47
C THR A 6 -0.01 6.81 14.44
N ALA A 7 -1.17 6.15 14.56
CA ALA A 7 -1.33 4.98 15.41
C ALA A 7 -0.92 3.69 14.69
N LYS A 8 0.04 2.96 15.28
CA LYS A 8 0.52 1.65 14.79
C LYS A 8 -0.61 0.62 14.62
N SER A 9 -1.65 0.70 15.47
CA SER A 9 -2.85 -0.13 15.38
C SER A 9 -3.67 0.15 14.12
N THR A 10 -3.85 1.43 13.76
CA THR A 10 -4.58 1.84 12.56
C THR A 10 -3.89 1.35 11.29
N LEU A 11 -2.58 1.52 11.20
CA LEU A 11 -1.80 1.06 10.04
C LEU A 11 -1.84 -0.48 9.90
N SER A 12 -1.75 -1.20 11.02
CA SER A 12 -1.87 -2.66 11.04
C SER A 12 -3.26 -3.12 10.58
N HIS A 13 -4.31 -2.43 11.02
CA HIS A 13 -5.68 -2.71 10.62
C HIS A 13 -5.88 -2.45 9.12
N LEU A 14 -5.42 -1.31 8.59
CA LEU A 14 -5.50 -1.00 7.17
C LEU A 14 -4.81 -2.05 6.31
N PHE A 15 -3.60 -2.49 6.68
CA PHE A 15 -2.94 -3.58 5.97
C PHE A 15 -3.71 -4.90 6.07
N SER A 16 -4.35 -5.19 7.21
CA SER A 16 -5.20 -6.37 7.33
C SER A 16 -6.42 -6.29 6.43
N VAL A 17 -7.09 -5.14 6.35
CA VAL A 17 -8.21 -4.91 5.44
C VAL A 17 -7.76 -5.10 3.99
N LEU A 18 -6.67 -4.46 3.59
CA LEU A 18 -6.13 -4.56 2.22
C LEU A 18 -5.74 -6.00 1.85
N ARG A 19 -5.20 -6.79 2.78
CA ARG A 19 -4.96 -8.23 2.57
C ARG A 19 -6.26 -9.01 2.43
N ASN A 20 -7.22 -8.77 3.31
CA ASN A 20 -8.51 -9.48 3.31
C ASN A 20 -9.30 -9.25 2.02
N VAL A 21 -9.23 -8.05 1.46
CA VAL A 21 -9.88 -7.74 0.18
C VAL A 21 -9.05 -8.20 -1.03
N GLY A 22 -7.88 -8.79 -0.82
CA GLY A 22 -7.03 -9.36 -1.86
C GLY A 22 -6.13 -8.37 -2.59
N LEU A 23 -5.93 -7.15 -2.07
CA LEU A 23 -5.09 -6.11 -2.68
C LEU A 23 -3.64 -6.15 -2.20
N LEU A 24 -3.40 -6.74 -1.03
CA LEU A 24 -2.07 -7.04 -0.53
C LEU A 24 -1.90 -8.55 -0.39
N GLU A 25 -0.71 -9.04 -0.69
CA GLU A 25 -0.24 -10.34 -0.23
C GLU A 25 0.84 -10.14 0.84
N GLN A 26 1.02 -11.13 1.69
CA GLN A 26 2.04 -11.10 2.73
C GLN A 26 3.03 -12.21 2.47
N ARG A 27 4.31 -11.88 2.54
CA ARG A 27 5.42 -12.83 2.39
C ARG A 27 6.29 -12.77 3.62
N ASP A 28 6.60 -13.93 4.16
CA ASP A 28 7.54 -14.05 5.27
C ASP A 28 8.96 -14.24 4.67
N GLU A 29 9.84 -13.28 4.90
CA GLU A 29 11.26 -13.35 4.55
C GLU A 29 12.08 -13.52 5.84
N GLY A 30 12.28 -14.78 6.22
CA GLY A 30 12.92 -15.14 7.48
C GLY A 30 12.14 -14.62 8.69
N ALA A 31 12.77 -13.78 9.50
CA ALA A 31 12.13 -13.15 10.67
C ALA A 31 11.29 -11.91 10.32
N ARG A 32 11.27 -11.46 9.06
CA ARG A 32 10.54 -10.27 8.63
C ARG A 32 9.28 -10.66 7.88
N ARG A 33 8.20 -9.95 8.17
CA ARG A 33 6.92 -10.09 7.47
C ARG A 33 6.73 -8.89 6.55
N LEU A 34 6.83 -9.12 5.25
CA LEU A 34 6.68 -8.11 4.21
C LEU A 34 5.27 -8.15 3.62
N ASN A 35 4.80 -7.00 3.15
CA ASN A 35 3.55 -6.90 2.39
C ASN A 35 3.92 -6.48 0.96
N ARG A 36 3.34 -7.17 -0.02
CA ARG A 36 3.49 -6.86 -1.44
C ARG A 36 2.14 -6.47 -2.02
N LEU A 37 2.12 -5.37 -2.77
CA LEU A 37 0.94 -4.92 -3.49
C LEU A 37 0.66 -5.86 -4.66
N ARG A 38 -0.57 -6.36 -4.72
CA ARG A 38 -1.09 -7.12 -5.86
C ARG A 38 -1.54 -6.13 -6.93
N ARG A 39 -0.56 -5.69 -7.73
CA ARG A 39 -0.68 -4.53 -8.62
C ARG A 39 -1.80 -4.69 -9.63
N ASN A 40 -1.92 -5.86 -10.26
CA ASN A 40 -2.94 -6.12 -11.27
C ASN A 40 -4.35 -5.97 -10.68
N GLU A 41 -4.59 -6.57 -9.52
CA GLU A 41 -5.85 -6.57 -8.80
C GLU A 41 -6.19 -5.19 -8.23
N PHE A 42 -5.16 -4.44 -7.85
CA PHE A 42 -5.30 -3.04 -7.45
C PHE A 42 -5.68 -2.17 -8.65
N ASP A 43 -5.00 -2.32 -9.78
CA ASP A 43 -5.26 -1.55 -10.99
C ASP A 43 -6.63 -1.91 -11.62
N GLU A 44 -7.08 -3.15 -11.50
CA GLU A 44 -8.45 -3.56 -11.89
C GLU A 44 -9.54 -2.85 -11.06
N ARG A 45 -9.33 -2.69 -9.75
CA ARG A 45 -10.31 -2.05 -8.86
C ARG A 45 -10.20 -0.53 -8.82
N PHE A 46 -9.00 0.00 -8.98
CA PHE A 46 -8.68 1.43 -8.93
C PHE A 46 -7.81 1.84 -10.12
N PRO A 47 -8.36 1.83 -11.36
CA PRO A 47 -7.58 2.10 -12.56
C PRO A 47 -6.91 3.47 -12.50
N GLY A 48 -5.59 3.51 -12.69
CA GLY A 48 -4.81 4.74 -12.77
C GLY A 48 -4.52 5.44 -11.42
N LEU A 49 -5.13 5.00 -10.31
CA LEU A 49 -4.88 5.60 -9.00
C LEU A 49 -3.44 5.39 -8.54
N LEU A 50 -2.92 4.17 -8.71
CA LEU A 50 -1.56 3.85 -8.31
C LEU A 50 -0.54 4.69 -9.10
N THR A 51 -0.76 4.84 -10.40
CA THR A 51 0.07 5.69 -11.27
C THR A 51 0.05 7.13 -10.79
N LEU A 52 -1.14 7.70 -10.55
CA LEU A 52 -1.29 9.06 -10.05
C LEU A 52 -0.51 9.28 -8.74
N ILE A 53 -0.68 8.38 -7.76
CA ILE A 53 -0.01 8.49 -6.46
C ILE A 53 1.52 8.42 -6.63
N LEU A 54 2.02 7.55 -7.51
CA LEU A 54 3.46 7.42 -7.74
C LEU A 54 4.02 8.65 -8.47
N THR A 55 3.33 9.17 -9.48
CA THR A 55 3.73 10.41 -10.16
C THR A 55 3.79 11.59 -9.18
N GLU A 56 2.76 11.76 -8.35
CA GLU A 56 2.75 12.81 -7.31
C GLU A 56 3.86 12.61 -6.28
N ALA A 57 4.18 11.37 -5.91
CA ALA A 57 5.27 11.08 -4.97
C ALA A 57 6.65 11.37 -5.58
N GLU A 58 6.83 11.13 -6.88
CA GLU A 58 8.03 11.50 -7.63
C GLU A 58 8.17 13.02 -7.74
N GLU A 59 7.09 13.73 -8.05
CA GLU A 59 7.05 15.19 -8.12
C GLU A 59 7.26 15.85 -6.75
N SER A 60 6.71 15.25 -5.68
CA SER A 60 6.94 15.69 -4.29
C SER A 60 8.37 15.45 -3.81
N CYS A 61 9.14 14.61 -4.49
CA CYS A 61 10.57 14.39 -4.24
C CYS A 61 11.47 15.28 -5.11
N SER A 62 10.89 16.13 -5.97
CA SER A 62 11.60 17.27 -6.53
C SER A 62 11.83 18.30 -5.42
N PRO A 63 13.08 18.74 -5.19
CA PRO A 63 13.42 19.70 -4.13
C PRO A 63 12.80 21.08 -4.36
#